data_AF-A0A5C9C447-F1
#
_entry.id   AF-A0A5C9C447-F1
#
_cell.length_a   1.000
_cell.length_b   1.000
_cell.length_c   1.000
_cell.angle_alpha   90.00
_cell.angle_beta   90.00
_cell.angle_gamma   90.00
#
_symmetry.space_group_name_H-M   'P 1'
#
loop_
_entity.id
_entity.type
_entity.pdbx_description
1 polymer ?
#
loop_
_entity_poly.entity_id
_entity_poly.type
_entity_poly.pdbx_seq_one_letter_code
_entity_poly.pdbx_strand_id
1 'polypeptide(L)'
;MNKFAFRYCTVLALAVGSLFAHSAYAAGSNAYQQTNLVANDAKYNPTIMVDPNLVNPWGIALRPPGAGGHFWTSNAGTGTTTTYIGDVPGLPLYQDGLKVVPIVTSAYDQQLLETGTDGVAQVTGQVYNAASDYAGQPVEFFVSGPAINYSNGSNYGTDSGSAKFIFVTQDGTINAWRTKTDPGMLEAVVIKDYSMASSIVPGSQLAGERRPGFNGVALTTDHWTLDANGNKVADNRLYVADFANGNIMTFDNQWNDISASTPFARPSDLSEVWMPFNVQQLSDGRIYVAWAENSLEIDEPTEEVPGAGIGRIVAYDRDGNMLQDYTDHSLLNDPWGMVIAPEGFGAFSGALLVANFGDGTIAAYDRVSGASLGYLRDANGNVISIDGIWGLTFGNGVHLGDAKSLYFTAGPDEERDGIFGKLTVAAVPEPESYAMLLAGLGLIGLVSRRQRT
;
A
#
# COMPACT_ATOMS: atom_id res chain seq x y z
N MET A 1 -0.49 22.03 80.16
CA MET A 1 0.21 23.34 80.24
C MET A 1 1.45 23.28 79.35
N ASN A 2 1.49 24.12 78.31
CA ASN A 2 2.66 24.74 77.64
C ASN A 2 3.82 23.84 77.14
N LYS A 3 4.41 23.96 75.94
CA LYS A 3 4.36 24.92 74.82
C LYS A 3 5.17 24.32 73.64
N PHE A 4 4.72 24.60 72.41
CA PHE A 4 5.45 24.78 71.14
C PHE A 4 7.00 24.66 71.13
N ALA A 5 7.58 23.99 70.12
CA ALA A 5 8.09 24.66 68.90
C ALA A 5 8.97 23.75 68.00
N PHE A 6 8.71 23.90 66.70
CA PHE A 6 9.31 23.41 65.46
C PHE A 6 10.81 23.73 65.28
N ARG A 7 11.60 22.84 64.64
CA ARG A 7 12.60 23.19 63.58
C ARG A 7 13.25 21.97 62.91
N TYR A 8 13.36 22.08 61.59
CA TYR A 8 13.94 21.18 60.58
C TYR A 8 15.42 20.82 60.81
N CYS A 9 15.82 19.58 60.46
CA CYS A 9 17.07 19.32 59.74
C CYS A 9 17.00 18.02 58.94
N THR A 10 17.06 18.20 57.63
CA THR A 10 17.16 17.23 56.54
C THR A 10 18.55 16.60 56.52
N VAL A 11 18.66 15.27 56.40
CA VAL A 11 19.78 14.62 55.68
C VAL A 11 19.23 13.48 54.83
N LEU A 12 19.42 13.67 53.52
CA LEU A 12 19.16 12.77 52.40
C LEU A 12 19.86 11.42 52.57
N ALA A 13 19.15 10.32 52.32
CA ALA A 13 19.75 9.07 51.86
C ALA A 13 19.30 8.84 50.42
N LEU A 14 20.24 9.01 49.48
CA LEU A 14 20.08 8.65 48.07
C LEU A 14 19.94 7.13 47.94
N ALA A 15 18.77 6.67 47.52
CA ALA A 15 18.60 5.36 46.92
C ALA A 15 18.46 5.56 45.41
N VAL A 16 19.55 5.31 44.68
CA VAL A 16 19.56 5.18 43.22
C VAL A 16 19.11 3.75 42.93
N GLY A 17 17.88 3.60 42.45
CA GLY A 17 17.32 2.35 41.94
C GLY A 17 16.54 2.69 40.67
N SER A 18 17.21 2.47 39.55
CA SER A 18 16.74 2.57 38.16
C SER A 18 15.23 2.36 37.95
N LEU A 19 14.52 3.47 37.72
CA LEU A 19 13.26 3.44 36.98
C LEU A 19 13.58 3.14 35.53
N PHE A 20 13.21 1.96 35.05
CA PHE A 20 12.85 1.80 33.64
C PHE A 20 11.57 2.62 33.44
N ALA A 21 11.73 3.91 33.18
CA ALA A 21 10.66 4.71 32.60
C ALA A 21 10.44 4.16 31.18
N HIS A 22 9.56 3.19 31.04
CA HIS A 22 8.83 3.05 29.80
C HIS A 22 8.15 4.38 29.62
N SER A 23 8.56 5.14 28.61
CA SER A 23 7.77 6.27 28.13
C SER A 23 6.41 5.69 27.77
N ALA A 24 5.44 5.81 28.67
CA ALA A 24 4.05 5.58 28.34
C ALA A 24 3.70 6.68 27.34
N TYR A 25 3.89 6.38 26.05
CA TYR A 25 3.19 7.10 25.00
C TYR A 25 1.72 7.07 25.42
N ALA A 26 1.09 8.24 25.51
CA ALA A 26 -0.35 8.30 25.65
C ALA A 26 -0.91 7.57 24.42
N ALA A 27 -1.37 6.33 24.60
CA ALA A 27 -1.88 5.52 23.50
C ALA A 27 -3.05 6.29 22.90
N GLY A 28 -2.91 6.69 21.63
CA GLY A 28 -4.01 7.30 20.90
C GLY A 28 -5.21 6.36 20.85
N SER A 29 -6.40 6.86 20.54
CA SER A 29 -7.58 6.01 20.41
C SER A 29 -7.42 5.01 19.26
N ASN A 30 -7.78 3.74 19.48
CA ASN A 30 -8.05 2.77 18.40
C ASN A 30 -9.51 2.92 17.98
N ALA A 31 -9.79 4.02 17.28
CA ALA A 31 -11.11 4.33 16.76
C ALA A 31 -10.92 5.03 15.41
N TYR A 32 -11.39 4.40 14.34
CA TYR A 32 -11.25 4.90 12.98
C TYR A 32 -12.62 4.98 12.29
N GLN A 33 -12.73 5.88 11.32
CA GLN A 33 -13.91 6.06 10.50
C GLN A 33 -13.58 5.78 9.04
N GLN A 34 -14.31 4.84 8.43
CA GLN A 34 -14.25 4.57 7.00
C GLN A 34 -15.06 5.60 6.22
N THR A 35 -14.51 6.04 5.09
CA THR A 35 -15.21 6.81 4.06
C THR A 35 -14.87 6.23 2.70
N ASN A 36 -15.87 5.78 1.97
CA ASN A 36 -15.71 5.38 0.56
C ASN A 36 -15.71 6.66 -0.28
N LEU A 37 -14.59 7.00 -0.90
CA LEU A 37 -14.46 8.22 -1.68
C LEU A 37 -15.02 7.99 -3.09
N VAL A 38 -14.56 6.92 -3.74
CA VAL A 38 -14.94 6.53 -5.10
C VAL A 38 -15.32 5.05 -5.10
N ALA A 39 -16.31 4.69 -5.91
CA ALA A 39 -16.66 3.30 -6.19
C ALA A 39 -17.16 3.17 -7.64
N ASN A 40 -17.11 1.99 -8.23
CA ASN A 40 -17.68 1.76 -9.57
C ASN A 40 -19.22 1.66 -9.56
N ASP A 41 -19.83 1.37 -8.40
CA ASP A 41 -21.27 1.30 -8.22
C ASP A 41 -21.76 2.18 -7.05
N ALA A 42 -22.90 2.84 -7.24
CA ALA A 42 -23.51 3.69 -6.22
C ALA A 42 -23.96 2.94 -4.96
N LYS A 43 -24.13 1.61 -5.01
CA LYS A 43 -24.50 0.75 -3.87
C LYS A 43 -23.51 0.83 -2.71
N TYR A 44 -22.25 1.21 -3.00
CA TYR A 44 -21.20 1.42 -2.00
C TYR A 44 -21.19 2.82 -1.37
N ASN A 45 -22.16 3.66 -1.71
CA ASN A 45 -22.34 5.03 -1.20
C ASN A 45 -21.08 5.90 -1.27
N PRO A 46 -20.40 6.01 -2.43
CA PRO A 46 -19.21 6.85 -2.54
C PRO A 46 -19.56 8.32 -2.30
N THR A 47 -18.72 9.02 -1.52
CA THR A 47 -18.97 10.42 -1.15
C THR A 47 -18.53 11.43 -2.21
N ILE A 48 -17.69 11.03 -3.17
CA ILE A 48 -17.13 11.92 -4.19
C ILE A 48 -17.70 11.62 -5.56
N MET A 49 -17.52 10.40 -6.10
CA MET A 49 -17.97 10.07 -7.45
C MET A 49 -18.17 8.56 -7.64
N VAL A 50 -18.91 8.21 -8.69
CA VAL A 50 -18.97 6.86 -9.24
C VAL A 50 -18.02 6.81 -10.44
N ASP A 51 -17.07 5.86 -10.44
CA ASP A 51 -16.08 5.68 -11.51
C ASP A 51 -16.13 4.26 -12.07
N PRO A 52 -16.76 4.05 -13.25
CA PRO A 52 -16.91 2.73 -13.85
C PRO A 52 -15.59 2.01 -14.18
N ASN A 53 -14.45 2.69 -14.20
CA ASN A 53 -13.16 2.04 -14.48
C ASN A 53 -12.57 1.35 -13.24
N LEU A 54 -13.01 1.75 -12.03
CA LEU A 54 -12.49 1.29 -10.75
C LEU A 54 -13.05 -0.10 -10.40
N VAL A 55 -12.70 -1.12 -11.15
CA VAL A 55 -13.11 -2.52 -10.94
C VAL A 55 -11.91 -3.33 -10.47
N ASN A 56 -12.06 -4.05 -9.36
CA ASN A 56 -10.98 -4.76 -8.66
C ASN A 56 -9.68 -3.93 -8.55
N PRO A 57 -9.68 -2.78 -7.86
CA PRO A 57 -8.48 -1.99 -7.70
C PRO A 57 -7.52 -2.66 -6.70
N TRP A 58 -6.38 -3.14 -7.17
CA TRP A 58 -5.34 -3.77 -6.35
C TRP A 58 -4.37 -2.72 -5.80
N GLY A 59 -3.37 -2.32 -6.59
CA GLY A 59 -2.30 -1.43 -6.16
C GLY A 59 -2.68 0.04 -6.06
N ILE A 60 -2.08 0.73 -5.07
CA ILE A 60 -2.17 2.18 -4.89
C ILE A 60 -0.77 2.80 -4.79
N ALA A 61 -0.55 3.92 -5.48
CA ALA A 61 0.71 4.66 -5.41
C ALA A 61 0.45 6.17 -5.49
N LEU A 62 1.35 6.94 -4.91
CA LEU A 62 1.31 8.41 -4.91
C LEU A 62 2.48 8.95 -5.74
N ARG A 63 2.18 9.83 -6.68
CA ARG A 63 3.17 10.66 -7.36
C ARG A 63 3.12 12.08 -6.80
N PRO A 64 4.13 12.56 -6.06
CA PRO A 64 4.07 13.81 -5.30
C PRO A 64 3.99 15.09 -6.16
N PRO A 65 3.67 16.26 -5.56
CA PRO A 65 3.55 17.54 -6.24
C PRO A 65 4.87 17.99 -6.90
N GLY A 66 4.78 18.82 -7.96
CA GLY A 66 5.92 19.17 -8.81
C GLY A 66 6.22 18.15 -9.91
N ALA A 67 5.58 16.98 -9.81
CA ALA A 67 5.55 15.94 -10.82
C ALA A 67 4.08 15.51 -11.07
N GLY A 68 3.15 16.40 -11.40
CA GLY A 68 1.77 16.01 -11.77
C GLY A 68 0.78 15.71 -10.63
N GLY A 69 1.20 15.10 -9.51
CA GLY A 69 0.39 15.04 -8.28
C GLY A 69 -0.89 14.20 -8.35
N HIS A 70 -0.83 12.86 -8.35
CA HIS A 70 -2.01 11.97 -8.35
C HIS A 70 -1.87 10.77 -7.41
N PHE A 71 -2.99 10.31 -6.84
CA PHE A 71 -3.23 8.92 -6.49
C PHE A 71 -3.41 8.13 -7.77
N TRP A 72 -2.82 6.94 -7.84
CA TRP A 72 -2.97 5.99 -8.94
C TRP A 72 -3.55 4.71 -8.36
N THR A 73 -4.61 4.16 -8.94
CA THR A 73 -5.20 2.88 -8.56
C THR A 73 -5.12 1.91 -9.75
N SER A 74 -4.59 0.71 -9.56
CA SER A 74 -4.50 -0.32 -10.62
C SER A 74 -5.77 -1.15 -10.64
N ASN A 75 -6.56 -1.06 -11.70
CA ASN A 75 -7.88 -1.68 -11.83
C ASN A 75 -7.74 -2.97 -12.65
N ALA A 76 -7.62 -4.11 -11.97
CA ALA A 76 -7.42 -5.40 -12.63
C ALA A 76 -8.58 -5.72 -13.58
N GLY A 77 -9.83 -5.43 -13.16
CA GLY A 77 -11.03 -5.77 -13.92
C GLY A 77 -11.24 -4.95 -15.21
N THR A 78 -10.55 -3.81 -15.37
CA THR A 78 -10.66 -2.99 -16.60
C THR A 78 -9.37 -2.87 -17.39
N GLY A 79 -8.26 -3.39 -16.85
CA GLY A 79 -6.93 -3.25 -17.46
C GLY A 79 -6.47 -1.81 -17.60
N THR A 80 -6.77 -1.02 -16.58
CA THR A 80 -6.43 0.39 -16.53
C THR A 80 -5.84 0.77 -15.19
N THR A 81 -5.21 1.93 -15.13
CA THR A 81 -5.02 2.64 -13.87
C THR A 81 -5.77 3.96 -13.89
N THR A 82 -6.46 4.26 -12.80
CA THR A 82 -7.21 5.52 -12.64
C THR A 82 -6.46 6.47 -11.73
N THR A 83 -6.53 7.76 -12.05
CA THR A 83 -5.84 8.82 -11.32
C THR A 83 -6.80 9.78 -10.65
N TYR A 84 -6.51 10.12 -9.38
CA TYR A 84 -7.28 11.08 -8.58
C TYR A 84 -6.36 12.09 -7.90
N ILE A 85 -6.87 13.30 -7.64
CA ILE A 85 -6.14 14.39 -6.97
C ILE A 85 -7.00 14.94 -5.84
N GLY A 86 -6.38 15.44 -4.77
CA GLY A 86 -7.06 16.17 -3.71
C GLY A 86 -7.26 15.33 -2.46
N ASP A 87 -8.44 15.46 -1.86
CA ASP A 87 -8.74 14.99 -0.50
C ASP A 87 -7.82 15.58 0.58
N VAL A 88 -7.44 16.84 0.38
CA VAL A 88 -6.70 17.67 1.34
C VAL A 88 -7.60 18.81 1.84
N PRO A 89 -7.29 19.45 2.99
CA PRO A 89 -8.14 20.51 3.53
C PRO A 89 -8.46 21.61 2.50
N GLY A 90 -9.74 21.77 2.18
CA GLY A 90 -10.23 22.77 1.22
C GLY A 90 -10.23 22.35 -0.25
N LEU A 91 -9.75 21.15 -0.59
CA LEU A 91 -9.76 20.60 -1.95
C LEU A 91 -10.30 19.16 -1.92
N PRO A 92 -11.60 18.96 -2.21
CA PRO A 92 -12.18 17.62 -2.35
C PRO A 92 -11.43 16.79 -3.40
N LEU A 93 -11.55 15.47 -3.32
CA LEU A 93 -11.01 14.59 -4.35
C LEU A 93 -11.68 14.88 -5.72
N TYR A 94 -10.92 14.90 -6.81
CA TYR A 94 -11.39 15.08 -8.18
C TYR A 94 -10.46 14.39 -9.19
N GLN A 95 -10.84 14.38 -10.48
CA GLN A 95 -9.99 13.93 -11.59
C GLN A 95 -9.69 15.09 -12.54
N ASP A 96 -8.46 15.19 -13.04
CA ASP A 96 -8.05 16.19 -14.02
C ASP A 96 -8.07 15.64 -15.46
N GLY A 97 -7.20 16.14 -16.36
CA GLY A 97 -7.14 15.67 -17.75
C GLY A 97 -6.54 14.27 -17.90
N LEU A 98 -5.60 13.91 -17.03
CA LEU A 98 -5.08 12.54 -16.93
C LEU A 98 -6.00 11.79 -15.97
N LYS A 99 -6.97 11.05 -16.52
CA LYS A 99 -7.96 10.30 -15.72
C LYS A 99 -7.68 8.82 -15.65
N VAL A 100 -7.31 8.25 -16.79
CA VAL A 100 -7.16 6.81 -16.98
C VAL A 100 -5.97 6.58 -17.90
N VAL A 101 -5.11 5.64 -17.53
CA VAL A 101 -4.04 5.11 -18.39
C VAL A 101 -4.35 3.64 -18.65
N PRO A 102 -4.64 3.25 -19.90
CA PRO A 102 -4.76 1.85 -20.28
C PRO A 102 -3.43 1.11 -20.11
N ILE A 103 -3.51 -0.17 -19.75
CA ILE A 103 -2.37 -1.08 -19.69
C ILE A 103 -2.46 -2.03 -20.88
N VAL A 104 -1.39 -2.12 -21.66
CA VAL A 104 -1.34 -3.04 -22.80
C VAL A 104 -1.31 -4.49 -22.28
N THR A 105 -2.26 -5.29 -22.75
CA THR A 105 -2.40 -6.71 -22.36
C THR A 105 -1.31 -7.61 -22.97
N SER A 106 -1.19 -8.81 -22.41
CA SER A 106 -0.18 -9.81 -22.74
C SER A 106 -0.35 -10.38 -24.16
N ALA A 107 0.72 -10.96 -24.72
CA ALA A 107 0.63 -11.68 -25.98
C ALA A 107 -0.29 -12.91 -25.90
N TYR A 108 -0.46 -13.49 -24.71
CA TYR A 108 -1.40 -14.59 -24.51
C TYR A 108 -2.86 -14.13 -24.58
N ASP A 109 -3.23 -13.09 -23.84
CA ASP A 109 -4.64 -12.65 -23.77
C ASP A 109 -5.10 -11.90 -25.02
N GLN A 110 -4.17 -11.50 -25.88
CA GLN A 110 -4.49 -11.06 -27.24
C GLN A 110 -5.00 -12.20 -28.13
N GLN A 111 -4.80 -13.46 -27.73
CA GLN A 111 -5.41 -14.61 -28.40
C GLN A 111 -6.88 -14.65 -27.96
N LEU A 112 -7.82 -14.65 -28.92
CA LEU A 112 -9.25 -14.79 -28.66
C LEU A 112 -9.52 -16.18 -28.07
N LEU A 113 -9.40 -16.32 -26.76
CA LEU A 113 -9.55 -17.54 -26.00
C LEU A 113 -10.80 -17.38 -25.15
N GLU A 114 -11.89 -18.11 -25.39
CA GLU A 114 -13.21 -17.95 -24.76
C GLU A 114 -13.23 -18.02 -23.20
N THR A 115 -12.55 -17.10 -22.50
CA THR A 115 -12.27 -17.11 -21.06
C THR A 115 -12.93 -15.91 -20.36
N GLY A 116 -13.37 -14.90 -21.12
CA GLY A 116 -14.18 -13.79 -20.61
C GLY A 116 -13.38 -12.59 -20.14
N THR A 117 -12.05 -12.70 -20.09
CA THR A 117 -11.09 -11.62 -19.79
C THR A 117 -10.19 -11.26 -20.98
N ASP A 118 -10.46 -11.83 -22.16
CA ASP A 118 -9.66 -11.65 -23.38
C ASP A 118 -9.35 -10.17 -23.66
N GLY A 119 -8.05 -9.87 -23.80
CA GLY A 119 -7.56 -8.54 -24.12
C GLY A 119 -7.58 -7.53 -22.96
N VAL A 120 -7.98 -7.93 -21.75
CA VAL A 120 -7.79 -7.13 -20.53
C VAL A 120 -6.40 -7.43 -19.97
N ALA A 121 -5.66 -6.41 -19.55
CA ALA A 121 -4.42 -6.60 -18.82
C ALA A 121 -4.75 -6.63 -17.32
N GLN A 122 -4.75 -7.78 -16.65
CA GLN A 122 -5.19 -7.86 -15.24
C GLN A 122 -4.14 -7.24 -14.31
N VAL A 123 -4.10 -5.90 -14.25
CA VAL A 123 -3.09 -5.13 -13.54
C VAL A 123 -3.30 -5.17 -12.03
N THR A 124 -2.28 -5.63 -11.32
CA THR A 124 -2.31 -5.86 -9.86
C THR A 124 -1.43 -4.83 -9.15
N GLY A 125 -0.12 -4.92 -9.36
CA GLY A 125 0.89 -4.11 -8.73
C GLY A 125 1.29 -2.90 -9.57
N GLN A 126 1.62 -1.80 -8.90
CA GLN A 126 2.15 -0.59 -9.50
C GLN A 126 3.16 0.09 -8.58
N VAL A 127 4.15 0.75 -9.19
CA VAL A 127 5.14 1.57 -8.49
C VAL A 127 5.42 2.86 -9.23
N TYR A 128 5.57 3.93 -8.45
CA TYR A 128 6.03 5.22 -8.94
C TYR A 128 7.57 5.28 -8.86
N ASN A 129 8.21 5.55 -9.98
CA ASN A 129 9.66 5.73 -10.07
C ASN A 129 10.06 7.14 -9.63
N ALA A 130 10.11 7.38 -8.32
CA ALA A 130 10.50 8.66 -7.75
C ALA A 130 11.94 9.07 -8.11
N ALA A 131 12.84 8.11 -8.33
CA ALA A 131 14.22 8.41 -8.74
C ALA A 131 14.28 9.16 -10.08
N SER A 132 13.34 8.88 -10.99
CA SER A 132 13.24 9.55 -12.30
C SER A 132 12.92 11.05 -12.23
N ASP A 133 12.54 11.58 -11.06
CA ASP A 133 12.27 13.00 -10.85
C ASP A 133 13.47 13.75 -10.23
N TYR A 134 14.54 13.05 -9.83
CA TYR A 134 15.75 13.70 -9.37
C TYR A 134 16.54 14.36 -10.50
N ALA A 135 16.98 15.59 -10.25
CA ALA A 135 17.74 16.36 -11.22
C ALA A 135 19.06 15.65 -11.59
N GLY A 136 19.15 15.26 -12.86
CA GLY A 136 20.32 14.60 -13.41
C GLY A 136 20.50 13.15 -12.96
N GLN A 137 19.43 12.48 -12.51
CA GLN A 137 19.38 11.01 -12.44
C GLN A 137 19.75 10.42 -13.83
N PRO A 138 20.56 9.35 -13.88
CA PRO A 138 20.72 8.57 -15.10
C PRO A 138 19.37 8.08 -15.65
N VAL A 139 19.34 7.75 -16.94
CA VAL A 139 18.17 7.09 -17.51
C VAL A 139 18.12 5.67 -16.98
N GLU A 140 17.01 5.34 -16.34
CA GLU A 140 16.76 4.10 -15.63
C GLU A 140 15.36 3.63 -15.98
N PHE A 141 15.17 2.32 -16.09
CA PHE A 141 13.90 1.72 -16.49
C PHE A 141 13.35 2.38 -17.76
N PHE A 142 14.18 2.41 -18.82
CA PHE A 142 13.85 3.10 -20.06
C PHE A 142 12.56 2.55 -20.68
N VAL A 143 11.70 3.47 -21.13
CA VAL A 143 10.46 3.17 -21.85
C VAL A 143 10.29 4.16 -23.00
N SER A 144 9.60 3.75 -24.05
CA SER A 144 9.23 4.58 -25.19
C SER A 144 7.88 4.15 -25.74
N GLY A 145 7.01 5.10 -26.08
CA GLY A 145 5.73 4.77 -26.70
C GLY A 145 4.96 5.97 -27.25
N PRO A 146 3.85 5.71 -27.96
CA PRO A 146 2.97 6.75 -28.49
C PRO A 146 2.47 7.70 -27.40
N ALA A 147 2.34 8.99 -27.70
CA ALA A 147 2.00 10.02 -26.73
C ALA A 147 1.02 11.06 -27.28
N ILE A 148 0.24 11.68 -26.37
CA ILE A 148 -0.73 12.74 -26.66
C ILE A 148 -0.64 13.88 -25.65
N ASN A 149 -1.21 15.03 -26.00
CA ASN A 149 -1.51 16.09 -25.05
C ASN A 149 -2.87 15.82 -24.39
N TYR A 150 -2.92 15.51 -23.08
CA TYR A 150 -4.17 15.17 -22.38
C TYR A 150 -5.15 16.34 -22.30
N SER A 151 -4.64 17.57 -22.30
CA SER A 151 -5.47 18.77 -22.26
C SER A 151 -6.34 18.97 -23.50
N ASN A 152 -5.96 18.43 -24.66
CA ASN A 152 -6.68 18.66 -25.93
C ASN A 152 -6.77 17.45 -26.87
N GLY A 153 -6.22 16.30 -26.49
CA GLY A 153 -6.23 15.05 -27.26
C GLY A 153 -5.36 15.04 -28.52
N SER A 154 -4.55 16.08 -28.76
CA SER A 154 -3.70 16.13 -29.96
C SER A 154 -2.52 15.15 -29.86
N ASN A 155 -2.18 14.53 -30.99
CA ASN A 155 -1.04 13.63 -31.10
C ASN A 155 0.28 14.38 -30.82
N TYR A 156 1.12 13.80 -29.95
CA TYR A 156 2.45 14.31 -29.64
C TYR A 156 3.57 13.46 -30.28
N GLY A 157 3.23 12.30 -30.86
CA GLY A 157 4.19 11.38 -31.46
C GLY A 157 4.67 10.34 -30.45
N THR A 158 5.95 10.36 -30.11
CA THR A 158 6.56 9.38 -29.20
C THR A 158 7.22 10.10 -28.02
N ASP A 159 6.95 9.64 -26.80
CA ASP A 159 7.70 10.06 -25.61
C ASP A 159 8.60 8.90 -25.14
N SER A 160 9.79 9.23 -24.64
CA SER A 160 10.81 8.24 -24.25
C SER A 160 11.76 8.73 -23.15
N GLY A 161 12.32 7.78 -22.40
CA GLY A 161 13.26 7.99 -21.29
C GLY A 161 12.87 7.13 -20.08
N SER A 162 13.26 7.52 -18.86
CA SER A 162 12.90 6.76 -17.66
C SER A 162 11.38 6.64 -17.49
N ALA A 163 10.92 5.46 -17.10
CA ALA A 163 9.53 5.21 -16.71
C ALA A 163 9.16 6.08 -15.50
N LYS A 164 7.93 6.61 -15.50
CA LYS A 164 7.33 7.25 -14.33
C LYS A 164 6.56 6.24 -13.49
N PHE A 165 5.87 5.32 -14.14
CA PHE A 165 5.19 4.21 -13.51
C PHE A 165 5.59 2.89 -14.16
N ILE A 166 5.65 1.86 -13.34
CA ILE A 166 5.84 0.47 -13.75
C ILE A 166 4.71 -0.33 -13.13
N PHE A 167 4.12 -1.22 -13.92
CA PHE A 167 2.97 -2.04 -13.56
C PHE A 167 3.29 -3.51 -13.80
N VAL A 168 2.62 -4.39 -13.07
CA VAL A 168 2.65 -5.84 -13.28
C VAL A 168 1.24 -6.39 -13.38
N THR A 169 1.07 -7.52 -14.05
CA THR A 169 -0.24 -8.15 -14.27
C THR A 169 -0.26 -9.61 -13.82
N GLN A 170 -1.45 -10.12 -13.48
CA GLN A 170 -1.66 -11.57 -13.25
C GLN A 170 -1.24 -12.39 -14.46
N ASP A 171 -1.28 -11.81 -15.66
CA ASP A 171 -0.92 -12.46 -16.92
C ASP A 171 0.60 -12.57 -17.15
N GLY A 172 1.42 -12.05 -16.23
CA GLY A 172 2.87 -12.17 -16.29
C GLY A 172 3.55 -11.12 -17.17
N THR A 173 2.99 -9.92 -17.31
CA THR A 173 3.66 -8.80 -18.00
C THR A 173 4.21 -7.77 -17.02
N ILE A 174 5.29 -7.11 -17.45
CA ILE A 174 5.80 -5.89 -16.83
C ILE A 174 5.59 -4.76 -17.83
N ASN A 175 4.77 -3.78 -17.47
CA ASN A 175 4.44 -2.64 -18.31
C ASN A 175 5.06 -1.36 -17.73
N ALA A 176 5.40 -0.41 -18.59
CA ALA A 176 5.92 0.88 -18.16
C ALA A 176 5.23 2.03 -18.89
N TRP A 177 5.10 3.14 -18.18
CA TRP A 177 4.49 4.37 -18.68
C TRP A 177 5.29 5.58 -18.24
N ARG A 178 5.27 6.64 -19.05
CA ARG A 178 5.85 7.92 -18.68
C ARG A 178 5.06 9.13 -19.19
N THR A 179 5.33 10.25 -18.52
CA THR A 179 4.89 11.59 -18.90
C THR A 179 5.94 12.63 -18.54
N LYS A 180 5.93 13.77 -19.24
CA LYS A 180 6.67 14.97 -18.84
C LYS A 180 5.82 15.96 -18.03
N THR A 181 4.49 15.77 -17.95
CA THR A 181 3.44 16.41 -17.12
C THR A 181 2.16 16.44 -17.96
N ASP A 182 2.24 17.08 -19.13
CA ASP A 182 1.36 16.99 -20.30
C ASP A 182 2.25 17.51 -21.44
N PRO A 183 2.60 16.72 -22.47
CA PRO A 183 2.05 15.43 -22.91
C PRO A 183 2.54 14.19 -22.13
N GLY A 184 1.88 13.06 -22.33
CA GLY A 184 2.26 11.74 -21.81
C GLY A 184 1.89 10.59 -22.74
N MET A 185 2.40 9.40 -22.44
CA MET A 185 2.16 8.18 -23.23
C MET A 185 0.67 7.79 -23.23
N LEU A 186 0.16 7.27 -24.35
CA LEU A 186 -1.24 6.87 -24.47
C LEU A 186 -1.63 5.74 -23.51
N GLU A 187 -0.71 4.82 -23.28
CA GLU A 187 -0.91 3.58 -22.55
C GLU A 187 0.42 3.10 -21.95
N ALA A 188 0.36 2.25 -20.93
CA ALA A 188 1.53 1.59 -20.40
C ALA A 188 1.92 0.42 -21.30
N VAL A 189 3.06 0.54 -21.99
CA VAL A 189 3.52 -0.45 -22.97
C VAL A 189 4.22 -1.62 -22.28
N VAL A 190 4.12 -2.80 -22.87
CA VAL A 190 4.80 -4.01 -22.38
C VAL A 190 6.32 -3.85 -22.55
N ILE A 191 7.07 -4.06 -21.47
CA ILE A 191 8.54 -4.10 -21.44
C ILE A 191 9.05 -5.54 -21.40
N LYS A 192 8.41 -6.37 -20.58
CA LYS A 192 8.65 -7.82 -20.49
C LYS A 192 7.31 -8.53 -20.57
N ASP A 193 7.30 -9.62 -21.32
CA ASP A 193 6.13 -10.48 -21.47
C ASP A 193 6.54 -11.93 -21.19
N TYR A 194 6.00 -12.48 -20.12
CA TYR A 194 6.19 -13.88 -19.75
C TYR A 194 4.93 -14.72 -19.93
N SER A 195 3.84 -14.16 -20.47
CA SER A 195 2.54 -14.83 -20.61
C SER A 195 2.57 -16.08 -21.48
N MET A 196 3.48 -16.12 -22.45
CA MET A 196 3.70 -17.24 -23.38
C MET A 196 4.83 -18.18 -22.93
N ALA A 197 5.41 -17.96 -21.75
CA ALA A 197 6.46 -18.80 -21.23
C ALA A 197 5.89 -20.16 -20.81
N SER A 198 6.30 -21.23 -21.50
CA SER A 198 5.98 -22.60 -21.09
C SER A 198 6.90 -23.12 -19.99
N SER A 199 8.05 -22.47 -19.73
CA SER A 199 8.94 -22.84 -18.62
C SER A 199 9.88 -21.67 -18.26
N ILE A 200 9.46 -20.80 -17.36
CA ILE A 200 10.34 -19.85 -16.69
C ILE A 200 9.87 -19.89 -15.23
N VAL A 201 10.64 -20.34 -14.25
CA VAL A 201 11.73 -19.60 -13.59
C VAL A 201 12.79 -20.57 -13.02
N PRO A 202 14.11 -20.29 -13.16
CA PRO A 202 15.14 -20.94 -12.35
C PRO A 202 14.83 -20.80 -10.85
N GLY A 203 14.54 -21.90 -10.16
CA GLY A 203 14.19 -21.90 -8.74
C GLY A 203 12.70 -22.08 -8.40
N SER A 204 11.82 -22.30 -9.41
CA SER A 204 10.43 -22.71 -9.13
C SER A 204 10.39 -23.97 -8.25
N GLN A 205 9.60 -23.94 -7.20
CA GLN A 205 9.46 -25.06 -6.26
C GLN A 205 8.58 -26.20 -6.83
N LEU A 206 7.82 -25.90 -7.89
CA LEU A 206 6.88 -26.83 -8.51
C LEU A 206 7.36 -27.29 -9.89
N ALA A 207 7.19 -28.58 -10.17
CA ALA A 207 7.48 -29.17 -11.48
C ALA A 207 6.27 -29.00 -12.40
N GLY A 208 6.42 -28.25 -13.50
CA GLY A 208 5.37 -28.09 -14.52
C GLY A 208 5.47 -26.76 -15.28
N GLU A 209 4.77 -26.68 -16.42
CA GLU A 209 4.66 -25.47 -17.22
C GLU A 209 3.64 -24.51 -16.57
N ARG A 210 4.08 -23.74 -15.56
CA ARG A 210 3.26 -22.69 -14.95
C ARG A 210 3.58 -21.34 -15.55
N ARG A 211 2.54 -20.59 -15.86
CA ARG A 211 2.64 -19.21 -16.32
C ARG A 211 2.87 -18.31 -15.12
N PRO A 212 3.67 -17.24 -15.24
CA PRO A 212 3.85 -16.30 -14.14
C PRO A 212 2.54 -15.61 -13.77
N GLY A 213 2.37 -15.40 -12.47
CA GLY A 213 1.24 -14.70 -11.88
C GLY A 213 1.76 -13.57 -11.02
N PHE A 214 1.87 -12.37 -11.60
CA PHE A 214 2.46 -11.25 -10.85
C PHE A 214 1.40 -10.55 -10.03
N ASN A 215 1.53 -10.64 -8.71
CA ASN A 215 0.56 -10.06 -7.78
C ASN A 215 1.05 -8.74 -7.16
N GLY A 216 2.37 -8.51 -7.16
CA GLY A 216 2.97 -7.37 -6.44
C GLY A 216 4.26 -6.87 -7.06
N VAL A 217 4.57 -5.59 -6.84
CA VAL A 217 5.79 -4.97 -7.35
C VAL A 217 6.32 -3.90 -6.38
N ALA A 218 7.64 -3.89 -6.19
CA ALA A 218 8.38 -2.89 -5.43
C ALA A 218 9.50 -2.29 -6.27
N LEU A 219 9.88 -1.05 -5.96
CA LEU A 219 10.96 -0.35 -6.64
C LEU A 219 11.76 0.45 -5.61
N THR A 220 13.07 0.26 -5.60
CA THR A 220 13.96 1.20 -4.89
C THR A 220 14.13 2.47 -5.69
N THR A 221 14.15 3.61 -5.02
CA THR A 221 14.07 4.95 -5.65
C THR A 221 15.16 5.90 -5.17
N ASP A 222 16.39 5.42 -5.05
CA ASP A 222 17.51 6.22 -4.57
C ASP A 222 17.92 7.30 -5.56
N HIS A 223 18.41 8.41 -4.99
CA HIS A 223 19.13 9.45 -5.73
C HIS A 223 20.50 8.93 -6.20
N TRP A 224 20.94 9.38 -7.38
CA TRP A 224 22.27 9.07 -7.89
C TRP A 224 23.40 9.51 -6.95
N THR A 225 24.49 8.73 -6.97
CA THR A 225 25.78 9.04 -6.34
C THR A 225 26.86 9.14 -7.42
N LEU A 226 28.08 9.54 -7.06
CA LEU A 226 29.22 9.54 -7.98
C LEU A 226 30.08 8.29 -7.75
N ASP A 227 30.40 7.58 -8.83
CA ASP A 227 31.40 6.52 -8.80
C ASP A 227 32.83 7.10 -8.68
N ALA A 228 33.84 6.22 -8.60
CA ALA A 228 35.25 6.61 -8.50
C ALA A 228 35.77 7.44 -9.70
N ASN A 229 35.07 7.39 -10.83
CA ASN A 229 35.39 8.13 -12.05
C ASN A 229 34.57 9.42 -12.20
N GLY A 230 33.70 9.73 -11.24
CA GLY A 230 32.81 10.89 -11.28
C GLY A 230 31.57 10.70 -12.15
N ASN A 231 31.22 9.47 -12.52
CA ASN A 231 29.96 9.18 -13.22
C ASN A 231 28.82 9.07 -12.23
N LYS A 232 27.64 9.55 -12.64
CA LYS A 232 26.43 9.38 -11.85
C LYS A 232 25.92 7.95 -11.96
N VAL A 233 25.68 7.31 -10.82
CA VAL A 233 25.20 5.93 -10.72
C VAL A 233 24.15 5.81 -9.63
N ALA A 234 23.16 4.94 -9.85
CA ALA A 234 22.28 4.44 -8.79
C ALA A 234 22.06 2.94 -9.03
N ASP A 235 21.78 2.20 -7.97
CA ASP A 235 21.49 0.75 -8.02
C ASP A 235 20.00 0.51 -7.80
N ASN A 236 19.15 1.27 -8.49
CA ASN A 236 17.71 1.07 -8.36
C ASN A 236 17.30 -0.28 -8.97
N ARG A 237 16.44 -1.03 -8.26
CA ARG A 237 15.98 -2.36 -8.63
C ARG A 237 14.47 -2.46 -8.52
N LEU A 238 13.89 -3.21 -9.45
CA LEU A 238 12.49 -3.61 -9.44
C LEU A 238 12.39 -5.02 -8.88
N TYR A 239 11.44 -5.26 -7.98
CA TYR A 239 11.13 -6.57 -7.42
C TYR A 239 9.69 -6.92 -7.80
N VAL A 240 9.46 -8.11 -8.35
CA VAL A 240 8.15 -8.58 -8.77
C VAL A 240 7.82 -9.87 -8.02
N ALA A 241 6.68 -9.90 -7.36
CA ALA A 241 6.17 -11.09 -6.69
C ALA A 241 5.46 -11.98 -7.70
N ASP A 242 6.12 -13.08 -8.08
CA ASP A 242 5.56 -14.13 -8.93
C ASP A 242 4.93 -15.20 -8.04
N PHE A 243 3.66 -14.97 -7.71
CA PHE A 243 2.88 -15.79 -6.80
C PHE A 243 2.67 -17.20 -7.36
N ALA A 244 2.47 -17.33 -8.67
CA ALA A 244 2.25 -18.62 -9.34
C ALA A 244 3.46 -19.58 -9.24
N ASN A 245 4.68 -19.02 -9.22
CA ASN A 245 5.93 -19.79 -9.26
C ASN A 245 6.75 -19.76 -7.96
N GLY A 246 6.33 -18.98 -6.96
CA GLY A 246 6.96 -18.96 -5.65
C GLY A 246 8.24 -18.13 -5.55
N ASN A 247 8.43 -17.14 -6.43
CA ASN A 247 9.68 -16.40 -6.56
C ASN A 247 9.47 -14.89 -6.50
N ILE A 248 10.49 -14.18 -5.98
CA ILE A 248 10.63 -12.74 -6.20
C ILE A 248 11.60 -12.56 -7.37
N MET A 249 11.12 -12.06 -8.50
CA MET A 249 11.98 -11.68 -9.62
C MET A 249 12.61 -10.32 -9.33
N THR A 250 13.90 -10.17 -9.60
CA THR A 250 14.63 -8.91 -9.40
C THR A 250 15.22 -8.43 -10.72
N PHE A 251 14.95 -7.18 -11.07
CA PHE A 251 15.51 -6.52 -12.25
C PHE A 251 16.36 -5.32 -11.86
N ASP A 252 17.50 -5.16 -12.53
CA ASP A 252 18.30 -3.94 -12.42
C ASP A 252 17.63 -2.74 -13.13
N ASN A 253 18.19 -1.55 -12.95
CA ASN A 253 17.67 -0.32 -13.57
C ASN A 253 17.82 -0.26 -15.11
N GLN A 254 18.32 -1.31 -15.76
CA GLN A 254 18.37 -1.45 -17.21
C GLN A 254 17.49 -2.62 -17.72
N TRP A 255 16.58 -3.13 -16.87
CA TRP A 255 15.68 -4.24 -17.17
C TRP A 255 16.37 -5.60 -17.36
N ASN A 256 17.60 -5.77 -16.86
CA ASN A 256 18.22 -7.08 -16.82
C ASN A 256 17.70 -7.86 -15.62
N ASP A 257 17.32 -9.11 -15.84
CA ASP A 257 16.94 -10.03 -14.76
C ASP A 257 18.20 -10.46 -14.00
N ILE A 258 18.24 -10.12 -12.72
CA ILE A 258 19.34 -10.41 -11.78
C ILE A 258 18.90 -11.36 -10.65
N SER A 259 17.73 -11.98 -10.77
CA SER A 259 17.13 -12.84 -9.73
C SER A 259 18.07 -13.96 -9.28
N ALA A 260 18.83 -14.56 -10.21
CA ALA A 260 19.78 -15.62 -9.92
C ALA A 260 20.98 -15.16 -9.06
N SER A 261 21.34 -13.88 -9.11
CA SER A 261 22.44 -13.31 -8.33
C SER A 261 22.00 -12.69 -7.00
N THR A 262 20.72 -12.38 -6.85
CA THR A 262 20.12 -11.77 -5.65
C THR A 262 18.85 -12.52 -5.22
N PRO A 263 18.96 -13.81 -4.86
CA PRO A 263 17.80 -14.61 -4.50
C PRO A 263 17.23 -14.16 -3.15
N PHE A 264 15.90 -14.05 -3.06
CA PHE A 264 15.23 -13.78 -1.80
C PHE A 264 15.25 -15.00 -0.89
N ALA A 265 15.71 -14.81 0.35
CA ALA A 265 15.79 -15.86 1.36
C ALA A 265 14.39 -16.27 1.82
N ARG A 266 13.97 -17.48 1.50
CA ARG A 266 12.67 -18.00 1.94
C ARG A 266 12.73 -18.49 3.40
N PRO A 267 11.73 -18.20 4.26
CA PRO A 267 11.65 -18.83 5.58
C PRO A 267 11.62 -20.35 5.45
N SER A 268 12.46 -21.03 6.24
CA SER A 268 12.75 -22.45 6.08
C SER A 268 11.61 -23.38 6.51
N ASP A 269 10.68 -22.87 7.31
CA ASP A 269 9.53 -23.60 7.87
C ASP A 269 8.28 -23.54 6.98
N LEU A 270 8.25 -22.68 5.96
CA LEU A 270 7.12 -22.61 5.03
C LEU A 270 7.08 -23.85 4.12
N SER A 271 5.91 -24.44 3.89
CA SER A 271 5.74 -25.55 2.92
C SER A 271 5.71 -25.03 1.48
N GLU A 272 5.96 -25.87 0.48
CA GLU A 272 6.15 -25.47 -0.93
C GLU A 272 4.99 -24.68 -1.56
N VAL A 273 3.80 -24.68 -0.95
CA VAL A 273 2.62 -23.94 -1.43
C VAL A 273 2.57 -22.49 -0.94
N TRP A 274 3.48 -22.09 -0.05
CA TRP A 274 3.60 -20.72 0.41
C TRP A 274 4.45 -19.89 -0.55
N MET A 275 3.81 -18.93 -1.18
CA MET A 275 4.35 -18.13 -2.28
C MET A 275 4.34 -16.63 -1.92
N PRO A 276 5.19 -15.79 -2.52
CA PRO A 276 5.18 -14.35 -2.28
C PRO A 276 3.94 -13.73 -2.92
N PHE A 277 2.97 -13.31 -2.11
CA PHE A 277 1.71 -12.73 -2.56
C PHE A 277 1.84 -11.24 -2.89
N ASN A 278 2.71 -10.51 -2.18
CA ASN A 278 3.06 -9.13 -2.51
C ASN A 278 4.49 -8.81 -2.10
N VAL A 279 5.07 -7.79 -2.73
CA VAL A 279 6.36 -7.20 -2.36
C VAL A 279 6.27 -5.67 -2.39
N GLN A 280 6.70 -5.01 -1.32
CA GLN A 280 6.68 -3.55 -1.20
C GLN A 280 7.94 -3.03 -0.54
N GLN A 281 8.48 -1.90 -1.02
CA GLN A 281 9.44 -1.12 -0.25
C GLN A 281 8.67 -0.15 0.64
N LEU A 282 8.91 -0.20 1.95
CA LEU A 282 8.26 0.72 2.89
C LEU A 282 9.19 1.87 3.31
N SER A 283 8.66 2.84 4.07
CA SER A 283 9.35 4.10 4.39
C SER A 283 10.60 3.97 5.26
N ASP A 284 10.87 2.78 5.83
CA ASP A 284 12.14 2.47 6.50
C ASP A 284 13.23 1.96 5.53
N GLY A 285 12.93 1.91 4.23
CA GLY A 285 13.84 1.49 3.17
C GLY A 285 13.95 -0.03 3.00
N ARG A 286 13.33 -0.83 3.88
CA ARG A 286 13.34 -2.29 3.80
C ARG A 286 12.36 -2.78 2.73
N ILE A 287 12.65 -3.95 2.17
CA ILE A 287 11.74 -4.66 1.27
C ILE A 287 10.92 -5.63 2.11
N TYR A 288 9.60 -5.51 2.09
CA TYR A 288 8.70 -6.43 2.78
C TYR A 288 8.06 -7.35 1.76
N VAL A 289 8.03 -8.64 2.07
CA VAL A 289 7.29 -9.64 1.30
C VAL A 289 6.20 -10.20 2.19
N ALA A 290 4.98 -10.18 1.66
CA ALA A 290 3.87 -10.92 2.21
C ALA A 290 3.81 -12.30 1.56
N TRP A 291 3.75 -13.35 2.36
CA TRP A 291 3.62 -14.74 1.90
C TRP A 291 2.23 -15.25 2.27
N ALA A 292 1.62 -15.95 1.33
CA ALA A 292 0.32 -16.61 1.48
C ALA A 292 0.36 -18.02 0.87
N GLU A 293 -0.61 -18.86 1.23
CA GLU A 293 -0.78 -20.17 0.59
C GLU A 293 -1.44 -19.98 -0.78
N ASN A 294 -0.87 -20.59 -1.82
CA ASN A 294 -1.44 -20.65 -3.16
C ASN A 294 -2.24 -21.95 -3.30
N SER A 295 -3.44 -21.88 -3.89
CA SER A 295 -4.34 -23.03 -4.08
C SER A 295 -3.76 -24.12 -5.01
N LEU A 296 -2.73 -23.74 -5.78
CA LEU A 296 -2.10 -24.50 -6.84
C LEU A 296 -3.03 -24.83 -8.03
N GLU A 297 -4.16 -24.14 -8.16
CA GLU A 297 -5.03 -24.29 -9.32
C GLU A 297 -4.31 -23.85 -10.60
N ILE A 298 -4.44 -24.66 -11.66
CA ILE A 298 -3.72 -24.41 -12.93
C ILE A 298 -4.42 -23.31 -13.73
N ASP A 299 -5.74 -23.28 -13.67
CA ASP A 299 -6.58 -22.34 -14.42
C ASP A 299 -6.68 -20.98 -13.68
N GLU A 300 -6.33 -20.93 -12.40
CA GLU A 300 -6.29 -19.72 -11.56
C GLU A 300 -4.95 -19.66 -10.79
N PRO A 301 -3.82 -19.45 -11.49
CA PRO A 301 -2.47 -19.58 -10.91
C PRO A 301 -2.18 -18.54 -9.82
N THR A 302 -3.01 -17.50 -9.72
CA THR A 302 -2.89 -16.43 -8.72
C THR A 302 -3.81 -16.60 -7.52
N GLU A 303 -4.58 -17.69 -7.43
CA GLU A 303 -5.56 -17.95 -6.37
C GLU A 303 -4.88 -18.35 -5.04
N GLU A 304 -5.27 -17.69 -3.97
CA GLU A 304 -4.81 -17.93 -2.60
C GLU A 304 -5.77 -18.83 -1.78
N VAL A 305 -5.35 -19.19 -0.56
CA VAL A 305 -6.15 -20.00 0.35
C VAL A 305 -6.39 -19.23 1.66
N PRO A 306 -7.58 -18.64 1.86
CA PRO A 306 -7.84 -17.81 3.03
C PRO A 306 -7.99 -18.62 4.32
N GLY A 307 -7.56 -18.00 5.42
CA GLY A 307 -7.75 -18.52 6.76
C GLY A 307 -7.02 -17.73 7.83
N ALA A 308 -7.56 -17.75 9.05
CA ALA A 308 -6.94 -17.11 10.20
C ALA A 308 -5.56 -17.73 10.49
N GLY A 309 -4.53 -16.90 10.51
CA GLY A 309 -3.14 -17.33 10.65
C GLY A 309 -2.48 -17.77 9.34
N ILE A 310 -3.20 -17.74 8.21
CA ILE A 310 -2.65 -18.05 6.90
C ILE A 310 -2.06 -16.75 6.32
N GLY A 311 -0.81 -16.49 6.69
CA GLY A 311 -0.05 -15.36 6.20
C GLY A 311 1.29 -15.25 6.89
N ARG A 312 2.30 -14.67 6.22
CA ARG A 312 3.58 -14.35 6.85
C ARG A 312 4.15 -13.06 6.29
N ILE A 313 4.65 -12.18 7.15
CA ILE A 313 5.37 -10.98 6.72
C ILE A 313 6.84 -11.15 7.04
N VAL A 314 7.70 -10.85 6.06
CA VAL A 314 9.15 -10.90 6.22
C VAL A 314 9.77 -9.65 5.61
N ALA A 315 10.67 -9.01 6.35
CA ALA A 315 11.44 -7.88 5.88
C ALA A 315 12.86 -8.31 5.45
N TYR A 316 13.32 -7.74 4.36
CA TYR A 316 14.55 -8.04 3.65
C TYR A 316 15.37 -6.79 3.39
N ASP A 317 16.67 -6.99 3.15
CA ASP A 317 17.49 -6.00 2.46
C ASP A 317 17.24 -6.04 0.94
N ARG A 318 17.99 -5.23 0.20
CA ARG A 318 17.84 -5.10 -1.26
C ARG A 318 18.36 -6.31 -2.04
N ASP A 319 19.22 -7.11 -1.44
CA ASP A 319 19.80 -8.29 -2.07
C ASP A 319 18.97 -9.55 -1.74
N GLY A 320 17.87 -9.39 -1.01
CA GLY A 320 16.97 -10.48 -0.64
C GLY A 320 17.39 -11.21 0.63
N ASN A 321 18.34 -10.69 1.41
CA ASN A 321 18.70 -11.29 2.70
C ASN A 321 17.65 -10.94 3.75
N MET A 322 17.21 -11.93 4.51
CA MET A 322 16.21 -11.76 5.56
C MET A 322 16.76 -10.91 6.70
N LEU A 323 16.07 -9.80 7.01
CA LEU A 323 16.37 -8.91 8.13
C LEU A 323 15.51 -9.21 9.35
N GLN A 324 14.23 -9.53 9.13
CA GLN A 324 13.27 -9.78 10.19
C GLN A 324 12.13 -10.65 9.69
N ASP A 325 11.77 -11.63 10.49
CA ASP A 325 10.63 -12.50 10.27
C ASP A 325 9.55 -12.20 11.33
N TYR A 326 8.34 -11.83 10.92
CA TYR A 326 7.22 -11.51 11.82
C TYR A 326 6.52 -12.81 12.22
N THR A 327 7.10 -13.50 13.21
CA THR A 327 6.67 -14.85 13.61
C THR A 327 5.30 -14.90 14.27
N ASP A 328 4.81 -13.80 14.85
CA ASP A 328 3.41 -13.71 15.28
C ASP A 328 2.56 -13.40 14.06
N HIS A 329 1.94 -14.43 13.48
CA HIS A 329 1.10 -14.33 12.30
C HIS A 329 -0.37 -14.57 12.64
N SER A 330 -0.72 -14.60 13.92
CA SER A 330 -2.06 -14.96 14.40
C SER A 330 -3.17 -14.04 13.90
N LEU A 331 -2.82 -12.82 13.50
CA LEU A 331 -3.76 -11.86 12.93
C LEU A 331 -3.72 -11.78 11.39
N LEU A 332 -2.85 -12.53 10.71
CA LEU A 332 -2.74 -12.49 9.25
C LEU A 332 -3.73 -13.43 8.58
N ASN A 333 -4.22 -13.02 7.42
CA ASN A 333 -5.12 -13.80 6.56
C ASN A 333 -4.98 -13.25 5.13
N ASP A 334 -4.19 -13.94 4.30
CA ASP A 334 -3.76 -13.50 2.96
C ASP A 334 -3.30 -12.04 2.94
N PRO A 335 -2.20 -11.73 3.65
CA PRO A 335 -1.73 -10.37 3.77
C PRO A 335 -1.26 -9.84 2.41
N TRP A 336 -1.70 -8.63 2.02
CA TRP A 336 -1.28 -8.03 0.75
C TRP A 336 -0.67 -6.63 0.94
N GLY A 337 -1.51 -5.63 1.20
CA GLY A 337 -1.06 -4.25 1.35
C GLY A 337 -0.38 -4.00 2.69
N MET A 338 0.79 -3.37 2.69
CA MET A 338 1.56 -3.04 3.87
C MET A 338 1.96 -1.57 3.88
N VAL A 339 1.87 -0.93 5.04
CA VAL A 339 2.31 0.46 5.20
C VAL A 339 2.75 0.74 6.64
N ILE A 340 3.72 1.63 6.81
CA ILE A 340 4.10 2.11 8.15
C ILE A 340 3.24 3.32 8.49
N ALA A 341 2.53 3.24 9.61
CA ALA A 341 1.70 4.32 10.10
C ALA A 341 2.56 5.54 10.50
N PRO A 342 2.20 6.76 10.07
CA PRO A 342 2.87 7.97 10.51
C PRO A 342 2.53 8.28 11.97
N GLU A 343 3.30 9.20 12.55
CA GLU A 343 2.97 9.78 13.84
C GLU A 343 1.57 10.43 13.83
N GLY A 344 0.79 10.17 14.88
CA GLY A 344 -0.55 10.72 15.02
C GLY A 344 -1.66 9.90 14.36
N PHE A 345 -1.38 8.70 13.87
CA PHE A 345 -2.39 7.74 13.40
C PHE A 345 -3.04 6.94 14.55
N GLY A 346 -3.39 7.61 15.65
CA GLY A 346 -4.05 7.00 16.79
C GLY A 346 -3.19 5.97 17.52
N ALA A 347 -3.82 4.89 17.98
CA ALA A 347 -3.19 3.81 18.75
C ALA A 347 -2.01 3.14 18.04
N PHE A 348 -2.01 3.17 16.70
CA PHE A 348 -1.04 2.46 15.87
C PHE A 348 0.00 3.37 15.22
N SER A 349 0.24 4.56 15.78
CA SER A 349 1.32 5.44 15.32
C SER A 349 2.66 4.70 15.28
N GLY A 350 3.35 4.70 14.15
CA GLY A 350 4.63 4.00 13.96
C GLY A 350 4.54 2.48 13.74
N ALA A 351 3.36 1.88 13.82
CA ALA A 351 3.17 0.44 13.60
C ALA A 351 3.29 0.09 12.10
N LEU A 352 3.62 -1.18 11.83
CA LEU A 352 3.38 -1.79 10.52
C LEU A 352 1.90 -2.17 10.44
N LEU A 353 1.19 -1.62 9.46
CA LEU A 353 -0.19 -1.99 9.14
C LEU A 353 -0.20 -2.95 7.96
N VAL A 354 -1.04 -3.96 8.03
CA VAL A 354 -1.18 -5.03 7.03
C VAL A 354 -2.66 -5.21 6.71
N ALA A 355 -3.02 -5.04 5.44
CA ALA A 355 -4.32 -5.39 4.88
C ALA A 355 -4.38 -6.90 4.67
N ASN A 356 -5.37 -7.54 5.28
CA ASN A 356 -5.67 -8.95 5.10
C ASN A 356 -6.75 -9.06 4.03
N PHE A 357 -6.37 -9.53 2.85
CA PHE A 357 -7.32 -9.72 1.75
C PHE A 357 -8.41 -10.71 2.14
N GLY A 358 -8.04 -11.85 2.76
CA GLY A 358 -8.93 -12.98 3.01
C GLY A 358 -10.07 -12.73 4.01
N ASP A 359 -10.05 -11.65 4.82
CA ASP A 359 -11.18 -11.29 5.70
C ASP A 359 -11.46 -9.78 5.82
N GLY A 360 -10.75 -8.97 5.05
CA GLY A 360 -10.92 -7.52 5.01
C GLY A 360 -10.36 -6.77 6.22
N THR A 361 -9.75 -7.44 7.19
CA THR A 361 -9.23 -6.78 8.40
C THR A 361 -7.92 -6.05 8.13
N ILE A 362 -7.58 -5.09 9.00
CA ILE A 362 -6.26 -4.43 8.98
C ILE A 362 -5.57 -4.70 10.31
N ALA A 363 -4.53 -5.53 10.27
CA ALA A 363 -3.71 -5.89 11.42
C ALA A 363 -2.58 -4.88 11.64
N ALA A 364 -2.20 -4.67 12.89
CA ALA A 364 -1.08 -3.82 13.28
C ALA A 364 -0.01 -4.64 14.00
N TYR A 365 1.26 -4.37 13.70
CA TYR A 365 2.42 -5.03 14.28
C TYR A 365 3.46 -4.02 14.76
N ASP A 366 4.08 -4.33 15.88
CA ASP A 366 5.26 -3.61 16.34
C ASP A 366 6.43 -3.92 15.41
N ARG A 367 7.06 -2.89 14.84
CA ARG A 367 8.07 -3.09 13.80
C ARG A 367 9.37 -3.67 14.31
N VAL A 368 9.67 -3.55 15.60
CA VAL A 368 10.96 -3.95 16.18
C VAL A 368 10.88 -5.37 16.70
N SER A 369 9.86 -5.67 17.50
CA SER A 369 9.63 -6.98 18.10
C SER A 369 8.89 -7.94 17.17
N GLY A 370 8.13 -7.43 16.20
CA GLY A 370 7.25 -8.24 15.36
C GLY A 370 5.98 -8.73 16.06
N ALA A 371 5.71 -8.27 17.29
CA ALA A 371 4.52 -8.67 18.05
C ALA A 371 3.25 -8.03 17.47
N SER A 372 2.15 -8.78 17.46
CA SER A 372 0.85 -8.23 17.10
C SER A 372 0.38 -7.16 18.09
N LEU A 373 -0.19 -6.08 17.56
CA LEU A 373 -0.78 -4.97 18.32
C LEU A 373 -2.31 -4.98 18.28
N GLY A 374 -2.90 -5.85 17.45
CA GLY A 374 -4.35 -6.00 17.25
C GLY A 374 -4.81 -5.46 15.89
N TYR A 375 -6.14 -5.43 15.71
CA TYR A 375 -6.77 -4.88 14.52
C TYR A 375 -7.18 -3.42 14.70
N LEU A 376 -7.30 -2.70 13.58
CA LEU A 376 -8.01 -1.42 13.51
C LEU A 376 -9.49 -1.61 13.90
N ARG A 377 -10.01 -0.68 14.71
CA ARG A 377 -11.39 -0.71 15.22
C ARG A 377 -12.15 0.57 14.95
N ASP A 378 -13.46 0.47 14.84
CA ASP A 378 -14.37 1.61 14.78
C ASP A 378 -14.53 2.27 16.17
N ALA A 379 -15.25 3.39 16.24
CA ALA A 379 -15.53 4.09 17.51
C ALA A 379 -16.40 3.29 18.50
N ASN A 380 -17.05 2.21 18.05
CA ASN A 380 -17.82 1.30 18.90
C ASN A 380 -16.96 0.12 19.40
N GLY A 381 -15.69 0.03 18.96
CA GLY A 381 -14.77 -1.04 19.30
C GLY A 381 -14.92 -2.28 18.41
N ASN A 382 -15.72 -2.25 17.35
CA ASN A 382 -15.82 -3.36 16.38
C ASN A 382 -14.55 -3.39 15.51
N VAL A 383 -14.10 -4.58 15.12
CA VAL A 383 -13.02 -4.70 14.12
C VAL A 383 -13.51 -4.15 12.79
N ILE A 384 -12.70 -3.31 12.16
CA ILE A 384 -12.98 -2.84 10.80
C ILE A 384 -12.65 -3.98 9.85
N SER A 385 -13.62 -4.32 8.99
CA SER A 385 -13.48 -5.26 7.89
C SER A 385 -13.98 -4.58 6.61
N ILE A 386 -13.10 -4.54 5.60
CA ILE A 386 -13.35 -3.98 4.27
C ILE A 386 -13.21 -5.13 3.28
N ASP A 387 -14.34 -5.58 2.73
CA ASP A 387 -14.40 -6.68 1.78
C ASP A 387 -13.45 -6.46 0.59
N GLY A 388 -12.60 -7.45 0.30
CA GLY A 388 -11.61 -7.42 -0.79
C GLY A 388 -10.52 -6.35 -0.65
N ILE A 389 -10.09 -5.97 0.57
CA ILE A 389 -9.08 -4.93 0.76
C ILE A 389 -7.71 -5.32 0.17
N TRP A 390 -7.14 -4.41 -0.61
CA TRP A 390 -5.85 -4.59 -1.27
C TRP A 390 -4.81 -3.57 -0.77
N GLY A 391 -4.60 -2.49 -1.54
CA GLY A 391 -3.54 -1.53 -1.34
C GLY A 391 -3.78 -0.60 -0.16
N LEU A 392 -2.70 -0.25 0.52
CA LEU A 392 -2.68 0.71 1.62
C LEU A 392 -1.65 1.81 1.35
N THR A 393 -1.98 3.05 1.67
CA THR A 393 -1.03 4.16 1.65
C THR A 393 -1.49 5.32 2.52
N PHE A 394 -0.57 6.17 2.96
CA PHE A 394 -0.92 7.41 3.64
C PHE A 394 -0.90 8.57 2.66
N GLY A 395 -1.77 9.56 2.90
CA GLY A 395 -1.70 10.82 2.19
C GLY A 395 -0.36 11.54 2.41
N ASN A 396 -0.02 12.45 1.52
CA ASN A 396 1.20 13.28 1.65
C ASN A 396 0.95 14.62 2.35
N GLY A 397 -0.30 14.97 2.64
CA GLY A 397 -0.67 16.21 3.33
C GLY A 397 -0.46 17.49 2.53
N VAL A 398 -0.15 17.40 1.23
CA VAL A 398 0.08 18.56 0.36
C VAL A 398 -0.98 18.63 -0.73
N HIS A 399 -1.01 17.66 -1.65
CA HIS A 399 -2.02 17.59 -2.74
C HIS A 399 -2.70 16.22 -2.83
N LEU A 400 -2.16 15.19 -2.16
CA LEU A 400 -2.64 13.81 -2.26
C LEU A 400 -2.98 13.29 -0.89
N GLY A 401 -4.19 13.59 -0.48
CA GLY A 401 -4.74 13.13 0.77
C GLY A 401 -4.15 13.76 2.01
N ASP A 402 -4.93 13.72 3.08
CA ASP A 402 -4.50 14.10 4.41
C ASP A 402 -3.40 13.15 4.92
N ALA A 403 -2.34 13.70 5.49
CA ALA A 403 -1.16 12.94 5.91
C ALA A 403 -1.41 11.93 7.04
N LYS A 404 -2.58 12.01 7.69
CA LYS A 404 -2.99 11.11 8.78
C LYS A 404 -4.16 10.22 8.37
N SER A 405 -4.54 10.25 7.10
CA SER A 405 -5.56 9.37 6.54
C SER A 405 -4.90 8.19 5.86
N LEU A 406 -5.33 6.98 6.24
CA LEU A 406 -4.94 5.74 5.59
C LEU A 406 -5.89 5.50 4.42
N TYR A 407 -5.39 5.65 3.20
CA TYR A 407 -6.12 5.37 1.97
C TYR A 407 -6.02 3.90 1.63
N PHE A 408 -7.10 3.36 1.09
CA PHE A 408 -7.16 1.97 0.66
C PHE A 408 -7.86 1.80 -0.70
N THR A 409 -7.51 0.72 -1.38
CA THR A 409 -8.26 0.16 -2.50
C THR A 409 -8.85 -1.19 -2.09
N ALA A 410 -9.99 -1.55 -2.67
CA ALA A 410 -10.64 -2.82 -2.41
C ALA A 410 -11.45 -3.32 -3.60
N GLY A 411 -11.48 -4.63 -3.83
CA GLY A 411 -12.30 -5.36 -4.81
C GLY A 411 -13.42 -6.16 -4.14
N PRO A 412 -14.52 -5.55 -3.67
CA PRO A 412 -15.61 -6.27 -3.04
C PRO A 412 -16.46 -7.06 -4.05
N ASP A 413 -17.43 -7.83 -3.54
CA ASP A 413 -18.40 -8.60 -4.36
C ASP A 413 -17.71 -9.63 -5.28
N GLU A 414 -16.81 -10.42 -4.67
CA GLU A 414 -15.94 -11.38 -5.39
C GLU A 414 -15.15 -10.66 -6.49
N GLU A 415 -14.56 -9.50 -6.13
CA GLU A 415 -13.74 -8.69 -7.02
C GLU A 415 -14.44 -8.12 -8.26
N ARG A 416 -15.76 -8.28 -8.38
CA ARG A 416 -16.53 -7.75 -9.51
C ARG A 416 -16.73 -6.24 -9.45
N ASP A 417 -16.45 -5.63 -8.30
CA ASP A 417 -16.57 -4.20 -8.05
C ASP A 417 -15.28 -3.59 -7.51
N GLY A 418 -15.29 -2.28 -7.24
CA GLY A 418 -14.13 -1.61 -6.67
C GLY A 418 -14.44 -0.37 -5.86
N ILE A 419 -13.61 -0.15 -4.84
CA ILE A 419 -13.67 0.98 -3.91
C ILE A 419 -12.28 1.61 -3.78
N PHE A 420 -12.24 2.94 -3.79
CA PHE A 420 -11.12 3.74 -3.29
C PHE A 420 -11.64 4.55 -2.11
N GLY A 421 -11.08 4.32 -0.93
CA GLY A 421 -11.56 4.87 0.32
C GLY A 421 -10.45 5.31 1.26
N LYS A 422 -10.85 5.74 2.45
CA LYS A 422 -9.92 6.09 3.53
C LYS A 422 -10.44 5.73 4.90
N LEU A 423 -9.51 5.59 5.84
CA LEU A 423 -9.70 5.49 7.28
C LEU A 423 -9.05 6.70 7.96
N THR A 424 -9.84 7.42 8.75
CA THR A 424 -9.37 8.55 9.56
C THR A 424 -9.51 8.23 11.05
N VAL A 425 -8.62 8.76 11.89
CA VAL A 425 -8.79 8.66 13.35
C VAL A 425 -10.08 9.38 13.74
N ALA A 426 -11.00 8.67 14.38
CA ALA A 426 -12.26 9.24 14.84
C ALA A 426 -12.00 10.23 15.97
N ALA A 427 -12.66 11.38 15.94
CA ALA A 427 -12.66 12.30 17.07
C ALA A 427 -13.38 11.63 18.25
N VAL A 428 -12.63 11.24 19.28
CA VAL A 428 -13.23 10.83 20.55
C VAL A 428 -13.79 12.10 21.20
N PRO A 429 -15.10 12.18 21.51
CA PRO A 429 -15.60 13.32 22.26
C PRO A 429 -14.92 13.31 23.63
N GLU A 430 -14.11 14.34 23.91
CA GLU A 430 -13.43 14.48 25.19
C GLU A 430 -14.43 14.34 26.35
N PRO A 431 -14.09 13.63 27.45
CA PRO A 431 -14.96 13.47 28.62
C PRO A 431 -15.50 14.81 29.15
N GLU A 432 -14.74 15.89 28.96
CA GLU A 432 -15.11 17.25 29.35
C GLU A 432 -16.34 17.78 28.60
N SER A 433 -16.59 17.34 27.36
CA SER A 433 -17.80 17.72 26.61
C SER A 433 -19.06 17.14 27.25
N TYR A 434 -19.00 15.90 27.73
CA TYR A 434 -20.09 15.28 28.49
C TYR A 434 -20.23 15.87 29.89
N ALA A 435 -19.12 16.16 30.57
CA ALA A 435 -19.14 16.80 31.87
C ALA A 435 -19.74 18.22 31.82
N MET A 436 -19.41 19.00 30.78
CA MET A 436 -19.95 20.34 30.54
C MET A 436 -21.42 20.31 30.10
N LEU A 437 -21.82 19.32 29.28
CA LEU A 437 -23.22 19.10 28.91
C LEU A 437 -24.07 18.74 30.15
N LEU A 438 -23.58 17.83 31.00
CA LEU A 438 -24.25 17.43 32.23
C LEU A 438 -24.27 18.56 33.26
N ALA A 439 -23.19 19.34 33.39
CA ALA A 439 -23.15 20.54 34.23
C ALA A 439 -24.13 21.61 33.73
N GLY A 440 -24.23 21.82 32.41
CA GLY A 440 -25.19 22.72 31.79
C GLY A 440 -26.64 22.32 32.03
N LEU A 441 -26.97 21.04 31.87
CA LEU A 441 -28.30 20.50 32.17
C LEU A 441 -28.62 20.57 33.68
N GLY A 442 -27.64 20.34 34.55
CA GLY A 442 -27.77 20.51 35.99
C GLY A 442 -28.06 21.96 36.41
N LEU A 443 -27.40 22.92 35.78
CA LEU A 443 -27.65 24.36 35.98
C LEU A 443 -29.05 24.77 35.50
N ILE A 444 -29.50 24.29 34.35
CA ILE A 444 -30.87 24.54 33.84
C ILE A 444 -31.92 23.91 34.78
N GLY A 445 -31.66 22.72 35.31
CA GLY A 445 -32.52 22.07 36.32
C GLY A 445 -32.61 22.88 37.63
N LEU A 446 -31.52 23.49 38.08
CA LEU A 446 -31.49 24.32 39.29
C LEU A 446 -32.19 25.68 39.07
N VAL A 447 -32.02 26.29 37.89
CA VAL A 447 -32.68 27.56 37.54
C VAL A 447 -34.18 27.38 37.37
N SER A 448 -34.62 26.29 36.71
CA SER A 448 -36.05 25.98 36.55
C SER A 448 -36.73 25.59 37.87
N ARG A 449 -36.00 25.00 38.81
CA ARG A 449 -36.51 24.71 40.17
C ARG A 449 -36.64 25.96 41.05
N ARG A 450 -35.79 26.97 40.85
CA ARG A 450 -35.88 28.27 41.55
C ARG A 450 -36.99 29.19 41.04
N GLN A 451 -37.50 28.98 39.83
CA GLN A 451 -38.61 29.76 39.28
C GLN A 451 -40.00 29.19 39.62
N ARG A 452 -40.07 28.05 40.33
CA ARG A 452 -41.31 27.38 40.74
C ARG A 452 -41.54 27.35 42.26
N THR A 453 -40.74 28.08 43.02
CA THR A 453 -40.92 28.38 44.46
C THR A 453 -41.04 29.87 44.61
#